data_AF-A0A554IAP8-F1
#
_entry.id   AF-A0A554IAP8-F1
#
_cell.length_a   1.000
_cell.length_b   1.000
_cell.length_c   1.000
_cell.angle_alpha   90.00
_cell.angle_beta   90.00
_cell.angle_gamma   90.00
#
_symmetry.space_group_name_H-M   'P 1'
#
loop_
_entity.id
_entity.type
_entity.pdbx_description
1 polymer ?
#
loop_
_entity_poly.entity_id
_entity_poly.type
_entity_poly.pdbx_seq_one_letter_code
_entity_poly.pdbx_strand_id
1 'polypeptide(L)'
;MPTELALQQEQLSAIASITEFPRRNGIVERLFNPREEIDQFGFRRRIYHHNDITFSFRGREELPVIPTMDNSNTVLLGSIPAHVRKEEFESYRENIEKKNAKTWERRQHFVVTKDIHGIIALANRLAPHNTLLSRLQEEIKSGIYSQSTLDLVDSLVACNWVDETNVAWKVEIGASGADAEAIVIVSLLGDQETIKYIQLQKEKMAKLDEERQERFRASLEQEWQYHERWSPPKITDLVGVHTTKYPPRKTKEGYEIFTTGEATNWSCLRNTCHITLNHKVRSHLGGNWDISPFTIIAPFESMLETNGNPSAINELDTWWTRNPGETLKFPEASLVEPGIPPEGKLFIIKDRNTIFKGRDYTLEDVAKVEDEEGWSGCWDDFAAVLIPLNPEETTPQSDWDFRNLSKIFIEKYFPDPEVAEFAHSSGSGPHHEIFGIFFKSGDGKMLVKDRAPQILKDANLEKCFKGNSSEFQEALRILADRVIANVESRLFGEINDRAVEETIKFRGFPTAVNLKGQTGALGKQFDAYLSASAHFYSPYTWLTHGHLGSTERAEVEGPGGNKIFDWSKYKLEFTLSEVDGKTRRVVYVSGCSNARM
;
A
#
# COMPACT_ATOMS: atom_id res chain seq x y z
N MET A 1 47.23 25.57 5.60
CA MET A 1 46.03 25.04 4.92
C MET A 1 46.52 24.21 3.75
N PRO A 2 46.12 22.94 3.61
CA PRO A 2 46.53 22.15 2.45
C PRO A 2 46.02 22.84 1.19
N THR A 3 46.85 22.88 0.15
CA THR A 3 46.45 23.37 -1.16
C THR A 3 45.39 22.44 -1.75
N GLU A 4 44.48 22.97 -2.56
CA GLU A 4 43.39 22.22 -3.23
C GLU A 4 43.90 20.96 -3.98
N LEU A 5 45.14 21.04 -4.49
CA LEU A 5 45.86 19.93 -5.12
C LEU A 5 46.25 18.80 -4.14
N ALA A 6 46.59 19.14 -2.89
CA ALA A 6 46.93 18.17 -1.86
C ALA A 6 45.68 17.45 -1.33
N LEU A 7 44.55 18.16 -1.23
CA LEU A 7 43.24 17.56 -0.95
C LEU A 7 42.78 16.63 -2.07
N GLN A 8 42.99 17.00 -3.34
CA GLN A 8 42.73 16.12 -4.48
C GLN A 8 43.65 14.89 -4.51
N GLN A 9 44.94 15.04 -4.18
CA GLN A 9 45.87 13.89 -4.11
C GLN A 9 45.56 12.96 -2.94
N GLU A 10 45.15 13.49 -1.79
CA GLU A 10 44.72 12.69 -0.64
C GLU A 10 43.42 11.92 -0.97
N GLN A 11 42.44 12.58 -1.61
CA GLN A 11 41.24 11.92 -2.14
C GLN A 11 41.55 10.86 -3.20
N LEU A 12 42.45 11.13 -4.15
CA LEU A 12 42.85 10.18 -5.19
C LEU A 12 43.64 8.99 -4.62
N SER A 13 44.46 9.18 -3.60
CA SER A 13 45.16 8.09 -2.89
C SER A 13 44.23 7.23 -2.04
N ALA A 14 43.20 7.83 -1.42
CA ALA A 14 42.13 7.08 -0.76
C ALA A 14 41.34 6.24 -1.77
N ILE A 15 41.03 6.81 -2.95
CA ILE A 15 40.38 6.10 -4.07
C ILE A 15 41.25 4.97 -4.63
N ALA A 16 42.58 5.16 -4.74
CA ALA A 16 43.51 4.13 -5.21
C ALA A 16 43.70 2.98 -4.20
N SER A 17 43.49 3.20 -2.90
CA SER A 17 43.48 2.12 -1.90
C SER A 17 42.21 1.26 -1.92
N ILE A 18 41.14 1.74 -2.57
CA ILE A 18 39.84 1.06 -2.68
C ILE A 18 39.82 0.06 -3.85
N THR A 19 40.70 0.20 -4.84
CA THR A 19 40.84 -0.75 -5.97
C THR A 19 41.37 -2.14 -5.60
N GLU A 20 41.84 -2.34 -4.36
CA GLU A 20 42.33 -3.65 -3.88
C GLU A 20 41.30 -4.46 -3.06
N PHE A 21 40.08 -3.94 -2.85
CA PHE A 21 39.08 -4.69 -2.09
C PHE A 21 38.50 -5.85 -2.94
N PRO A 22 38.46 -7.09 -2.44
CA PRO A 22 37.90 -8.21 -3.20
C PRO A 22 36.45 -7.95 -3.58
N ARG A 23 36.11 -8.25 -4.84
CA ARG A 23 34.73 -8.17 -5.36
C ARG A 23 33.79 -9.06 -4.56
N ARG A 24 32.50 -8.71 -4.49
CA ARG A 24 31.50 -9.45 -3.70
C ARG A 24 31.53 -10.94 -4.02
N ASN A 25 31.56 -11.28 -5.30
CA ASN A 25 31.56 -12.67 -5.73
C ASN A 25 32.79 -13.42 -5.20
N GLY A 26 33.98 -12.78 -5.19
CA GLY A 26 35.20 -13.40 -4.66
C GLY A 26 35.11 -13.71 -3.16
N ILE A 27 34.47 -12.84 -2.38
CA ILE A 27 34.19 -13.07 -0.96
C ILE A 27 33.21 -14.24 -0.79
N VAL A 28 32.11 -14.24 -1.53
CA VAL A 28 31.06 -15.28 -1.44
C VAL A 28 31.58 -16.64 -1.87
N GLU A 29 32.31 -16.74 -2.99
CA GLU A 29 32.91 -17.99 -3.45
C GLU A 29 33.82 -18.60 -2.39
N ARG A 30 34.66 -17.77 -1.76
CA ARG A 30 35.60 -18.21 -0.72
C ARG A 30 34.91 -18.65 0.57
N LEU A 31 33.87 -17.91 1.00
CA LEU A 31 33.23 -18.14 2.30
C LEU A 31 32.11 -19.19 2.27
N PHE A 32 31.41 -19.30 1.14
CA PHE A 32 30.22 -20.16 1.03
C PHE A 32 30.30 -21.23 -0.05
N ASN A 33 31.30 -21.20 -0.93
CA ASN A 33 31.48 -22.15 -2.04
C ASN A 33 30.14 -22.52 -2.72
N PRO A 34 29.39 -21.52 -3.23
CA PRO A 34 28.04 -21.73 -3.70
C PRO A 34 28.01 -22.62 -4.94
N ARG A 35 26.95 -23.42 -5.07
CA ARG A 35 26.64 -24.15 -6.30
C ARG A 35 25.33 -23.67 -6.91
N GLU A 36 25.19 -23.79 -8.23
CA GLU A 36 23.93 -23.47 -8.91
C GLU A 36 23.04 -24.71 -9.06
N GLU A 37 21.75 -24.55 -8.80
CA GLU A 37 20.70 -25.53 -9.13
C GLU A 37 19.58 -24.85 -9.91
N ILE A 38 18.77 -25.61 -10.63
CA ILE A 38 17.59 -25.09 -11.35
C ILE A 38 16.35 -25.53 -10.59
N ASP A 39 15.46 -24.59 -10.28
CA ASP A 39 14.19 -24.89 -9.62
C ASP A 39 13.13 -25.43 -10.60
N GLN A 40 11.96 -25.82 -10.10
CA GLN A 40 10.87 -26.37 -10.90
C GLN A 40 10.32 -25.42 -11.96
N PHE A 41 10.64 -24.12 -11.89
CA PHE A 41 10.22 -23.09 -12.83
C PHE A 41 11.35 -22.69 -13.80
N GLY A 42 12.52 -23.32 -13.72
CA GLY A 42 13.66 -23.04 -14.60
C GLY A 42 14.58 -21.92 -14.11
N PHE A 43 14.36 -21.36 -12.92
CA PHE A 43 15.25 -20.33 -12.37
C PHE A 43 16.50 -20.96 -11.78
N ARG A 44 17.66 -20.36 -12.10
CA ARG A 44 18.93 -20.69 -11.45
C ARG A 44 18.94 -20.15 -10.02
N ARG A 45 19.14 -21.02 -9.06
CA ARG A 45 19.21 -20.75 -7.62
C ARG A 45 20.62 -21.05 -7.13
N ARG A 46 21.22 -20.12 -6.38
CA ARG A 46 22.49 -20.38 -5.68
C ARG A 46 22.20 -21.07 -4.35
N ILE A 47 22.92 -22.16 -4.11
CA ILE A 47 22.90 -22.92 -2.86
C ILE A 47 24.22 -22.64 -2.15
N TYR A 48 24.14 -21.96 -1.00
CA TYR A 48 25.28 -21.56 -0.18
C TYR A 48 25.58 -22.64 0.85
N HIS A 49 26.86 -22.84 1.17
CA HIS A 49 27.31 -23.82 2.15
C HIS A 49 27.98 -23.13 3.34
N HIS A 50 27.53 -23.42 4.55
CA HIS A 50 28.17 -22.95 5.77
C HIS A 50 28.24 -24.10 6.78
N ASN A 51 29.44 -24.66 6.95
CA ASN A 51 29.65 -25.91 7.67
C ASN A 51 28.76 -27.04 7.09
N ASP A 52 27.99 -27.74 7.93
CA ASP A 52 27.08 -28.81 7.51
C ASP A 52 25.70 -28.31 7.05
N ILE A 53 25.48 -27.00 7.07
CA ILE A 53 24.21 -26.35 6.71
C ILE A 53 24.29 -25.83 5.28
N THR A 54 23.18 -25.97 4.55
CA THR A 54 22.98 -25.31 3.27
C THR A 54 21.82 -24.33 3.33
N PHE A 55 21.84 -23.31 2.48
CA PHE A 55 20.71 -22.40 2.36
C PHE A 55 20.59 -21.81 0.95
N SER A 56 19.39 -21.37 0.61
CA SER A 56 19.05 -20.67 -0.63
C SER A 56 18.09 -19.52 -0.32
N PHE A 57 18.00 -18.54 -1.20
CA PHE A 57 17.10 -17.40 -1.04
C PHE A 57 15.97 -17.40 -2.07
N ARG A 58 14.83 -16.84 -1.67
CA ARG A 58 13.63 -16.64 -2.48
C ARG A 58 13.03 -15.26 -2.26
N GLY A 59 12.31 -14.73 -3.24
CA GLY A 59 11.41 -13.59 -3.04
C GLY A 59 10.20 -13.95 -2.16
N ARG A 60 9.41 -12.94 -1.78
CA ARG A 60 8.12 -13.15 -1.07
C ARG A 60 7.04 -13.71 -1.97
N GLU A 61 7.28 -13.69 -3.26
CA GLU A 61 6.34 -14.01 -4.31
C GLU A 61 6.59 -15.41 -4.91
N GLU A 62 7.56 -16.14 -4.33
CA GLU A 62 8.07 -17.40 -4.86
C GLU A 62 7.86 -18.58 -3.89
N LEU A 63 7.54 -19.74 -4.46
CA LEU A 63 7.51 -21.04 -3.77
C LEU A 63 8.47 -22.05 -4.44
N PRO A 64 9.79 -21.85 -4.36
CA PRO A 64 10.74 -22.66 -5.14
C PRO A 64 10.87 -24.08 -4.58
N VAL A 65 10.91 -25.06 -5.48
CA VAL A 65 11.24 -26.47 -5.24
C VAL A 65 12.53 -26.75 -5.99
N ILE A 66 13.63 -26.90 -5.24
CA ILE A 66 14.97 -27.13 -5.76
C ILE A 66 15.47 -28.56 -5.44
N PRO A 67 16.36 -29.14 -6.28
CA PRO A 67 16.89 -30.49 -6.07
C PRO A 67 17.46 -30.75 -4.67
N THR A 68 18.14 -29.76 -4.06
CA THR A 68 18.66 -29.89 -2.69
C THR A 68 17.58 -30.24 -1.66
N MET A 69 16.33 -29.80 -1.86
CA MET A 69 15.22 -30.08 -0.93
C MET A 69 14.83 -31.56 -0.87
N ASP A 70 15.12 -32.34 -1.92
CA ASP A 70 14.75 -33.75 -1.95
C ASP A 70 15.60 -34.62 -1.02
N ASN A 71 16.77 -34.14 -0.61
CA ASN A 71 17.74 -34.87 0.21
C ASN A 71 18.14 -34.10 1.49
N SER A 72 17.34 -33.12 1.90
CA SER A 72 17.60 -32.31 3.09
C SER A 72 16.38 -32.22 4.00
N ASN A 73 16.62 -31.88 5.27
CA ASN A 73 15.61 -31.41 6.19
C ASN A 73 15.39 -29.91 5.93
N THR A 74 14.37 -29.59 5.14
CA THR A 74 14.13 -28.23 4.67
C THR A 74 13.30 -27.43 5.66
N VAL A 75 13.74 -26.21 5.98
CA VAL A 75 13.01 -25.27 6.84
C VAL A 75 12.86 -23.93 6.11
N LEU A 76 11.64 -23.40 6.10
CA LEU A 76 11.35 -22.07 5.57
C LEU A 76 11.67 -21.01 6.64
N LEU A 77 12.43 -19.98 6.28
CA LEU A 77 12.76 -18.85 7.15
C LEU A 77 12.32 -17.52 6.51
N GLY A 78 11.92 -16.55 7.35
CA GLY A 78 11.49 -15.21 6.92
C GLY A 78 9.99 -15.04 6.81
N SER A 79 9.53 -14.02 6.08
CA SER A 79 8.09 -13.73 5.99
C SER A 79 7.33 -14.79 5.20
N ILE A 80 6.04 -14.85 5.51
CA ILE A 80 5.03 -15.56 4.70
C ILE A 80 4.99 -14.91 3.30
N PRO A 81 4.81 -15.71 2.25
CA PRO A 81 4.66 -15.20 0.90
C PRO A 81 3.57 -14.13 0.78
N ALA A 82 3.83 -13.12 -0.04
CA ALA A 82 2.85 -12.15 -0.50
C ALA A 82 2.43 -12.52 -1.92
N HIS A 83 1.20 -12.19 -2.31
CA HIS A 83 0.67 -12.44 -3.68
C HIS A 83 0.65 -13.91 -4.08
N VAL A 84 0.59 -14.81 -3.10
CA VAL A 84 0.39 -16.25 -3.28
C VAL A 84 -0.89 -16.62 -2.54
N ARG A 85 -1.72 -17.45 -3.17
CA ARG A 85 -2.96 -17.91 -2.55
C ARG A 85 -2.66 -18.71 -1.29
N LYS A 86 -3.49 -18.54 -0.28
CA LYS A 86 -3.31 -19.19 1.02
C LYS A 86 -3.23 -20.71 0.88
N GLU A 87 -4.09 -21.29 0.06
CA GLU A 87 -4.19 -22.73 -0.19
C GLU A 87 -2.93 -23.29 -0.88
N GLU A 88 -2.35 -22.52 -1.80
CA GLU A 88 -1.11 -22.89 -2.50
C GLU A 88 0.08 -22.90 -1.54
N PHE A 89 0.19 -21.88 -0.69
CA PHE A 89 1.24 -21.83 0.32
C PHE A 89 1.10 -22.94 1.36
N GLU A 90 -0.11 -23.24 1.81
CA GLU A 90 -0.39 -24.35 2.72
C GLU A 90 0.01 -25.70 2.09
N SER A 91 -0.40 -25.95 0.85
CA SER A 91 0.00 -27.16 0.09
C SER A 91 1.53 -27.29 -0.04
N TYR A 92 2.22 -26.19 -0.36
CA TYR A 92 3.67 -26.15 -0.44
C TYR A 92 4.35 -26.49 0.90
N ARG A 93 3.85 -25.93 2.00
CA ARG A 93 4.34 -26.25 3.35
C ARG A 93 4.13 -27.71 3.73
N GLU A 94 2.94 -28.25 3.50
CA GLU A 94 2.65 -29.66 3.78
C GLU A 94 3.58 -30.60 3.01
N ASN A 95 3.90 -30.27 1.75
CA ASN A 95 4.80 -31.07 0.94
C ASN A 95 6.23 -31.09 1.51
N ILE A 96 6.71 -29.97 2.05
CA ILE A 96 8.00 -29.91 2.76
C ILE A 96 7.95 -30.76 4.03
N GLU A 97 6.91 -30.62 4.83
CA GLU A 97 6.74 -31.38 6.08
C GLU A 97 6.69 -32.90 5.81
N LYS A 98 5.95 -33.34 4.78
CA LYS A 98 5.89 -34.73 4.33
C LYS A 98 7.25 -35.25 3.83
N LYS A 99 8.09 -34.41 3.21
CA LYS A 99 9.46 -34.79 2.79
C LYS A 99 10.39 -34.93 3.99
N ASN A 100 10.32 -34.00 4.95
CA ASN A 100 11.13 -34.03 6.17
C ASN A 100 10.84 -35.25 7.06
N ALA A 101 9.58 -35.71 7.10
CA ALA A 101 9.17 -36.86 7.92
C ALA A 101 9.84 -38.20 7.50
N LYS A 102 10.45 -38.28 6.32
CA LYS A 102 10.90 -39.56 5.73
C LYS A 102 12.27 -40.05 6.20
N THR A 103 13.14 -39.23 6.82
CA THR A 103 14.47 -39.69 7.32
C THR A 103 15.17 -38.65 8.21
N TRP A 104 15.65 -39.06 9.39
CA TRP A 104 16.25 -38.19 10.41
C TRP A 104 17.71 -37.77 10.14
N GLU A 105 18.44 -38.47 9.26
CA GLU A 105 19.89 -38.27 9.03
C GLU A 105 20.23 -37.25 7.93
N ARG A 106 19.24 -36.51 7.41
CA ARG A 106 19.44 -35.57 6.30
C ARG A 106 20.07 -34.26 6.78
N ARG A 107 20.95 -33.70 5.95
CA ARG A 107 21.53 -32.35 6.16
C ARG A 107 20.44 -31.29 6.20
N GLN A 108 20.67 -30.22 6.95
CA GLN A 108 19.70 -29.12 7.04
C GLN A 108 19.81 -28.21 5.81
N HIS A 109 18.66 -27.83 5.27
CA HIS A 109 18.55 -26.81 4.23
C HIS A 109 17.58 -25.70 4.66
N PHE A 110 18.00 -24.45 4.53
CA PHE A 110 17.11 -23.30 4.75
C PHE A 110 16.71 -22.66 3.43
N VAL A 111 15.40 -22.51 3.20
CA VAL A 111 14.88 -21.65 2.13
C VAL A 111 14.47 -20.34 2.78
N VAL A 112 15.20 -19.27 2.45
CA VAL A 112 15.15 -17.99 3.18
C VAL A 112 14.48 -16.93 2.32
N THR A 113 13.41 -16.32 2.82
CA THR A 113 12.82 -15.15 2.17
C THR A 113 13.83 -13.99 2.19
N LYS A 114 14.03 -13.32 1.06
CA LYS A 114 15.01 -12.24 0.85
C LYS A 114 14.54 -10.90 1.43
N ASP A 115 13.99 -10.96 2.64
CA ASP A 115 13.57 -9.83 3.45
C ASP A 115 14.40 -9.79 4.75
N ILE A 116 14.25 -8.69 5.50
CA ILE A 116 14.99 -8.51 6.75
C ILE A 116 14.67 -9.63 7.78
N HIS A 117 13.44 -10.16 7.78
CA HIS A 117 13.05 -11.26 8.67
C HIS A 117 13.82 -12.55 8.38
N GLY A 118 13.98 -12.91 7.10
CA GLY A 118 14.67 -14.10 6.65
C GLY A 118 16.17 -14.01 6.90
N ILE A 119 16.77 -12.85 6.63
CA ILE A 119 18.20 -12.61 6.90
C ILE A 119 18.53 -12.80 8.38
N ILE A 120 17.77 -12.15 9.27
CA ILE A 120 17.99 -12.28 10.71
C ILE A 120 17.67 -13.69 11.20
N ALA A 121 16.62 -14.32 10.66
CA ALA A 121 16.28 -15.69 11.04
C ALA A 121 17.40 -16.67 10.67
N LEU A 122 18.01 -16.54 9.47
CA LEU A 122 19.15 -17.36 9.08
C LEU A 122 20.38 -17.06 9.94
N ALA A 123 20.72 -15.79 10.14
CA ALA A 123 21.86 -15.41 11.00
C ALA A 123 21.73 -16.00 12.41
N ASN A 124 20.53 -15.94 13.02
CA ASN A 124 20.25 -16.58 14.31
C ASN A 124 20.42 -18.11 14.28
N ARG A 125 20.11 -18.77 13.17
CA ARG A 125 20.34 -20.22 13.03
C ARG A 125 21.83 -20.56 12.93
N LEU A 126 22.63 -19.69 12.31
CA LEU A 126 24.06 -19.88 12.15
C LEU A 126 24.86 -19.50 13.41
N ALA A 127 24.37 -18.55 14.21
CA ALA A 127 24.97 -18.14 15.49
C ALA A 127 23.92 -17.98 16.60
N PRO A 128 23.36 -19.08 17.13
CA PRO A 128 22.23 -19.06 18.06
C PRO A 128 22.52 -18.44 19.43
N HIS A 129 23.80 -18.22 19.76
CA HIS A 129 24.23 -17.62 21.03
C HIS A 129 24.52 -16.11 20.91
N ASN A 130 24.33 -15.52 19.72
CA ASN A 130 24.56 -14.09 19.53
C ASN A 130 23.35 -13.27 19.98
N THR A 131 23.45 -12.64 21.15
CA THR A 131 22.37 -11.85 21.76
C THR A 131 21.95 -10.63 20.94
N LEU A 132 22.84 -10.08 20.10
CA LEU A 132 22.49 -9.01 19.17
C LEU A 132 21.44 -9.49 18.17
N LEU A 133 21.59 -10.70 17.64
CA LEU A 133 20.67 -11.25 16.63
C LEU A 133 19.28 -11.53 17.20
N SER A 134 19.20 -11.97 18.45
CA SER A 134 17.92 -12.13 19.15
C SER A 134 17.22 -10.79 19.34
N ARG A 135 17.95 -9.75 19.77
CA ARG A 135 17.39 -8.40 19.93
C ARG A 135 16.89 -7.84 18.60
N LEU A 136 17.69 -7.91 17.54
CA LEU A 136 17.28 -7.45 16.22
C LEU A 136 16.04 -8.23 15.73
N GLN A 137 15.94 -9.53 16.01
CA GLN A 137 14.77 -10.32 15.65
C GLN A 137 13.49 -9.84 16.36
N GLU A 138 13.58 -9.47 17.64
CA GLU A 138 12.47 -8.91 18.41
C GLU A 138 12.05 -7.54 17.88
N GLU A 139 13.02 -6.66 17.60
CA GLU A 139 12.78 -5.34 17.01
C GLU A 139 11.98 -5.42 15.72
N ILE A 140 12.43 -6.26 14.76
CA ILE A 140 11.74 -6.41 13.48
C ILE A 140 10.35 -7.04 13.67
N LYS A 141 10.21 -8.05 14.55
CA LYS A 141 8.88 -8.65 14.84
C LYS A 141 7.90 -7.63 15.43
N SER A 142 8.40 -6.70 16.24
CA SER A 142 7.58 -5.65 16.86
C SER A 142 7.27 -4.48 15.91
N GLY A 143 7.96 -4.39 14.78
CA GLY A 143 7.90 -3.23 13.89
C GLY A 143 8.55 -1.96 14.48
N ILE A 144 9.36 -2.10 15.54
CA ILE A 144 10.07 -0.99 16.19
C ILE A 144 11.56 -1.17 15.88
N TYR A 145 12.06 -0.38 14.95
CA TYR A 145 13.40 -0.54 14.39
C TYR A 145 14.37 0.39 15.12
N SER A 146 15.37 -0.17 15.82
CA SER A 146 16.48 0.64 16.34
C SER A 146 17.40 1.10 15.21
N GLN A 147 18.33 2.01 15.54
CA GLN A 147 19.39 2.40 14.61
C GLN A 147 20.21 1.20 14.12
N SER A 148 20.43 0.17 14.94
CA SER A 148 21.13 -1.04 14.51
C SER A 148 20.34 -1.85 13.49
N THR A 149 19.01 -1.91 13.62
CA THR A 149 18.16 -2.59 12.64
C THR A 149 18.09 -1.80 11.34
N LEU A 150 18.00 -0.47 11.40
CA LEU A 150 18.08 0.37 10.20
C LEU A 150 19.45 0.28 9.51
N ASP A 151 20.53 0.19 10.28
CA ASP A 151 21.89 0.00 9.75
C ASP A 151 22.04 -1.34 9.01
N LEU A 152 21.38 -2.40 9.50
CA LEU A 152 21.29 -3.66 8.80
C LEU A 152 20.53 -3.52 7.47
N VAL A 153 19.41 -2.80 7.45
CA VAL A 153 18.69 -2.53 6.19
C VAL A 153 19.59 -1.74 5.24
N ASP A 154 20.27 -0.70 5.69
CA ASP A 154 21.21 0.08 4.88
C ASP A 154 22.34 -0.78 4.32
N SER A 155 22.84 -1.73 5.11
CA SER A 155 23.86 -2.68 4.66
C SER A 155 23.35 -3.55 3.51
N LEU A 156 22.12 -4.03 3.63
CA LEU A 156 21.47 -4.87 2.61
C LEU A 156 21.16 -4.08 1.34
N VAL A 157 20.63 -2.86 1.49
CA VAL A 157 20.36 -1.89 0.42
C VAL A 157 21.66 -1.55 -0.32
N ALA A 158 22.71 -1.16 0.41
CA ALA A 158 23.99 -0.80 -0.18
C ALA A 158 24.61 -1.97 -0.98
N CYS A 159 24.61 -3.18 -0.41
CA CYS A 159 25.18 -4.35 -1.07
C CYS A 159 24.38 -4.82 -2.30
N ASN A 160 23.06 -4.60 -2.30
CA ASN A 160 22.19 -4.95 -3.43
C ASN A 160 22.27 -3.91 -4.55
N TRP A 161 22.33 -2.61 -4.23
CA TRP A 161 22.04 -1.55 -5.19
C TRP A 161 23.19 -0.64 -5.57
N VAL A 162 24.30 -0.65 -4.84
CA VAL A 162 25.51 0.08 -5.24
C VAL A 162 26.37 -0.82 -6.13
N ASP A 163 26.87 -0.26 -7.24
CA ASP A 163 27.75 -0.98 -8.15
C ASP A 163 29.13 -1.26 -7.54
N GLU A 164 29.88 -2.18 -8.16
CA GLU A 164 31.28 -2.41 -7.74
C GLU A 164 32.26 -1.38 -8.33
N THR A 165 31.80 -0.52 -9.24
CA THR A 165 32.60 0.43 -10.01
C THR A 165 32.71 1.83 -9.42
N ASN A 166 32.09 2.10 -8.26
CA ASN A 166 32.14 3.34 -7.48
C ASN A 166 31.48 4.57 -8.11
N VAL A 167 30.71 4.41 -9.18
CA VAL A 167 30.26 5.55 -9.99
C VAL A 167 28.77 5.58 -10.24
N ALA A 168 28.04 4.50 -9.94
CA ALA A 168 26.61 4.49 -10.16
C ALA A 168 25.85 3.59 -9.17
N TRP A 169 24.56 3.89 -9.07
CA TRP A 169 23.58 2.87 -8.73
C TRP A 169 23.63 1.77 -9.78
N LYS A 170 23.42 0.51 -9.40
CA LYS A 170 23.30 -0.56 -10.38
C LYS A 170 22.11 -0.26 -11.30
N VAL A 171 22.40 0.01 -12.58
CA VAL A 171 21.42 0.30 -13.62
C VAL A 171 20.82 -1.00 -14.19
N GLU A 172 21.59 -2.09 -14.17
CA GLU A 172 21.09 -3.41 -14.56
C GLU A 172 20.57 -4.17 -13.34
N ILE A 173 19.29 -4.52 -13.38
CA ILE A 173 18.57 -5.36 -12.41
C ILE A 173 19.10 -6.82 -12.35
N GLY A 174 20.28 -7.11 -12.94
CA GLY A 174 20.82 -8.45 -13.09
C GLY A 174 21.95 -8.86 -12.12
N ALA A 175 22.56 -7.97 -11.34
CA ALA A 175 23.91 -8.22 -10.84
C ALA A 175 24.13 -8.06 -9.32
N SER A 176 23.19 -8.46 -8.49
CA SER A 176 23.55 -9.27 -7.32
C SER A 176 22.51 -10.34 -7.17
N GLY A 177 22.86 -11.60 -7.46
CA GLY A 177 22.12 -12.71 -6.88
C GLY A 177 22.07 -12.58 -5.35
N ALA A 178 21.64 -13.63 -4.67
CA ALA A 178 21.49 -13.60 -3.22
C ALA A 178 22.81 -13.52 -2.40
N ASP A 179 23.89 -13.14 -3.08
CA ASP A 179 25.23 -12.90 -2.56
C ASP A 179 25.29 -11.68 -1.65
N ALA A 180 24.46 -10.66 -1.91
CA ALA A 180 24.41 -9.46 -1.07
C ALA A 180 23.93 -9.83 0.35
N GLU A 181 22.88 -10.65 0.43
CA GLU A 181 22.33 -11.19 1.67
C GLU A 181 23.33 -12.09 2.38
N ALA A 182 23.97 -12.98 1.60
CA ALA A 182 25.00 -13.87 2.12
C ALA A 182 26.15 -13.07 2.76
N ILE A 183 26.67 -12.03 2.10
CA ILE A 183 27.70 -11.14 2.66
C ILE A 183 27.24 -10.49 3.95
N VAL A 184 26.02 -9.93 3.97
CA VAL A 184 25.51 -9.28 5.19
C VAL A 184 25.38 -10.28 6.34
N ILE A 185 24.95 -11.51 6.08
CA ILE A 185 24.90 -12.56 7.10
C ILE A 185 26.30 -12.82 7.67
N VAL A 186 27.34 -12.97 6.84
CA VAL A 186 28.70 -13.19 7.36
C VAL A 186 29.18 -12.01 8.20
N SER A 187 28.85 -10.78 7.80
CA SER A 187 29.20 -9.61 8.61
C SER A 187 28.55 -9.63 9.99
N LEU A 188 27.30 -10.11 10.08
CA LEU A 188 26.59 -10.33 11.35
C LEU A 188 27.21 -11.46 12.19
N LEU A 189 27.92 -12.39 11.55
CA LEU A 189 28.71 -13.44 12.21
C LEU A 189 30.10 -12.94 12.65
N GLY A 190 30.45 -11.68 12.37
CA GLY A 190 31.64 -11.00 12.87
C GLY A 190 32.86 -11.02 11.94
N ASP A 191 32.71 -11.41 10.68
CA ASP A 191 33.81 -11.40 9.72
C ASP A 191 34.25 -9.97 9.35
N GLN A 192 35.52 -9.66 9.60
CA GLN A 192 36.04 -8.30 9.52
C GLN A 192 36.18 -7.78 8.09
N GLU A 193 36.40 -8.67 7.13
CA GLU A 193 36.56 -8.30 5.72
C GLU A 193 35.20 -7.89 5.13
N THR A 194 34.15 -8.68 5.39
CA THR A 194 32.77 -8.35 4.98
C THR A 194 32.25 -7.08 5.66
N ILE A 195 32.56 -6.86 6.94
CA ILE A 195 32.22 -5.61 7.64
C ILE A 195 32.83 -4.40 6.92
N LYS A 196 34.12 -4.45 6.58
CA LYS A 196 34.80 -3.37 5.83
C LYS A 196 34.22 -3.18 4.44
N TYR A 197 33.90 -4.26 3.72
CA TYR A 197 33.25 -4.21 2.42
C TYR A 197 31.91 -3.48 2.50
N ILE A 198 31.04 -3.85 3.45
CA ILE A 198 29.72 -3.26 3.63
C ILE A 198 29.84 -1.76 3.96
N GLN A 199 30.76 -1.41 4.86
CA GLN A 199 30.97 -0.02 5.24
C GLN A 199 31.36 0.84 4.02
N LEU A 200 32.26 0.35 3.19
CA LEU A 200 32.63 0.99 1.92
C LEU A 200 31.42 1.14 0.97
N GLN A 201 30.53 0.14 0.90
CA GLN A 201 29.32 0.23 0.07
C GLN A 201 28.34 1.28 0.61
N LYS A 202 28.19 1.40 1.93
CA LYS A 202 27.34 2.41 2.56
C LYS A 202 27.86 3.84 2.33
N GLU A 203 29.17 4.05 2.37
CA GLU A 203 29.78 5.34 2.08
C GLU A 203 29.52 5.78 0.63
N LYS A 204 29.62 4.85 -0.33
CA LYS A 204 29.25 5.10 -1.73
C LYS A 204 27.76 5.42 -1.88
N MET A 205 26.91 4.66 -1.19
CA MET A 205 25.46 4.88 -1.18
C MET A 205 25.12 6.31 -0.72
N ALA A 206 25.76 6.77 0.36
CA ALA A 206 25.57 8.11 0.90
C ALA A 206 25.96 9.20 -0.11
N LYS A 207 27.13 9.07 -0.76
CA LYS A 207 27.57 10.01 -1.80
C LYS A 207 26.58 10.07 -2.98
N LEU A 208 26.11 8.92 -3.44
CA LEU A 208 25.14 8.84 -4.54
C LEU A 208 23.78 9.47 -4.17
N ASP A 209 23.38 9.38 -2.89
CA ASP A 209 22.18 10.06 -2.38
C ASP A 209 22.34 11.57 -2.32
N GLU A 210 23.49 12.08 -1.90
CA GLU A 210 23.80 13.52 -1.92
C GLU A 210 23.71 14.09 -3.35
N GLU A 211 24.38 13.46 -4.30
CA GLU A 211 24.33 13.86 -5.73
C GLU A 211 22.90 13.85 -6.29
N ARG A 212 22.07 12.89 -5.85
CA ARG A 212 20.64 12.84 -6.23
C ARG A 212 19.87 14.01 -5.63
N GLN A 213 20.06 14.32 -4.35
CA GLN A 213 19.39 15.43 -3.68
C GLN A 213 19.73 16.78 -4.31
N GLU A 214 20.98 16.98 -4.74
CA GLU A 214 21.39 18.19 -5.46
C GLU A 214 20.69 18.33 -6.81
N ARG A 215 20.66 17.25 -7.63
CA ARG A 215 19.89 17.24 -8.89
C ARG A 215 18.42 17.54 -8.66
N PHE A 216 17.87 16.99 -7.58
CA PHE A 216 16.48 17.22 -7.20
C PHE A 216 16.20 18.69 -6.88
N ARG A 217 17.00 19.32 -6.01
CA ARG A 217 16.85 20.75 -5.70
C ARG A 217 16.94 21.63 -6.95
N ALA A 218 17.85 21.30 -7.87
CA ALA A 218 17.97 22.02 -9.14
C ALA A 218 16.72 21.90 -10.01
N SER A 219 16.02 20.76 -9.99
CA SER A 219 14.76 20.56 -10.71
C SER A 219 13.59 21.34 -10.09
N LEU A 220 13.50 21.40 -8.76
CA LEU A 220 12.46 22.16 -8.05
C LEU A 220 12.52 23.65 -8.33
N GLU A 221 13.72 24.23 -8.39
CA GLU A 221 13.89 25.65 -8.67
C GLU A 221 13.28 26.05 -10.03
N GLN A 222 13.33 25.16 -11.02
CA GLN A 222 12.69 25.39 -12.33
C GLN A 222 11.16 25.36 -12.24
N GLU A 223 10.58 24.46 -11.42
CA GLU A 223 9.14 24.38 -11.21
C GLU A 223 8.59 25.60 -10.44
N TRP A 224 9.35 26.10 -9.46
CA TRP A 224 8.91 27.20 -8.59
C TRP A 224 8.75 28.54 -9.29
N GLN A 225 9.48 28.79 -10.39
CA GLN A 225 9.33 30.01 -11.19
C GLN A 225 7.89 30.23 -11.68
N TYR A 226 7.10 29.17 -11.86
CA TYR A 226 5.70 29.26 -12.27
C TYR A 226 4.74 29.67 -11.15
N HIS A 227 5.15 29.55 -9.89
CA HIS A 227 4.29 29.71 -8.72
C HIS A 227 4.52 31.02 -7.94
N GLU A 228 5.50 31.83 -8.32
CA GLU A 228 5.86 33.08 -7.61
C GLU A 228 4.74 34.12 -7.52
N ARG A 229 3.69 33.99 -8.35
CA ARG A 229 2.52 34.88 -8.35
C ARG A 229 1.51 34.61 -7.23
N TRP A 230 1.65 33.51 -6.48
CA TRP A 230 0.71 33.11 -5.44
C TRP A 230 1.29 33.37 -4.05
N SER A 231 0.47 33.90 -3.14
CA SER A 231 0.78 33.90 -1.71
C SER A 231 0.44 32.55 -1.10
N PRO A 232 1.29 31.96 -0.25
CA PRO A 232 0.96 30.74 0.46
C PRO A 232 -0.22 30.96 1.41
N PRO A 233 -1.04 29.93 1.67
CA PRO A 233 -2.09 30.03 2.69
C PRO A 233 -1.43 30.16 4.07
N LYS A 234 -2.18 30.72 5.03
CA LYS A 234 -1.71 30.74 6.42
C LYS A 234 -1.72 29.32 6.97
N ILE A 235 -0.59 28.87 7.50
CA ILE A 235 -0.44 27.52 8.08
C ILE A 235 -1.45 27.28 9.21
N THR A 236 -1.74 28.32 10.00
CA THR A 236 -2.73 28.29 11.10
C THR A 236 -4.16 28.05 10.64
N ASP A 237 -4.45 28.27 9.35
CA ASP A 237 -5.78 28.04 8.77
C ASP A 237 -5.86 26.63 8.13
N LEU A 238 -4.83 25.80 8.29
CA LEU A 238 -4.73 24.47 7.69
C LEU A 238 -4.84 23.35 8.73
N VAL A 239 -5.59 22.31 8.38
CA VAL A 239 -5.54 20.98 9.00
C VAL A 239 -5.10 19.94 8.00
N GLY A 240 -4.31 18.99 8.48
CA GLY A 240 -4.06 17.75 7.77
C GLY A 240 -5.13 16.71 8.10
N VAL A 241 -5.70 16.11 7.05
CA VAL A 241 -6.77 15.12 7.15
C VAL A 241 -6.30 13.82 6.51
N HIS A 242 -6.24 12.75 7.29
CA HIS A 242 -5.89 11.42 6.80
C HIS A 242 -7.07 10.47 6.94
N THR A 243 -7.39 9.73 5.89
CA THR A 243 -8.49 8.76 5.87
C THR A 243 -7.95 7.37 5.54
N THR A 244 -8.35 6.37 6.32
CA THR A 244 -7.74 5.03 6.28
C THR A 244 -8.69 3.91 6.67
N LYS A 245 -8.41 2.72 6.12
CA LYS A 245 -9.05 1.46 6.47
C LYS A 245 -8.49 0.85 7.76
N TYR A 246 -7.34 1.34 8.22
CA TYR A 246 -6.61 0.79 9.35
C TYR A 246 -6.74 1.71 10.56
N PRO A 247 -7.12 1.18 11.74
CA PRO A 247 -7.32 2.01 12.92
C PRO A 247 -6.01 2.73 13.32
N PRO A 248 -6.04 4.05 13.57
CA PRO A 248 -4.86 4.78 14.02
C PRO A 248 -4.49 4.39 15.46
N ARG A 249 -3.20 4.45 15.80
CA ARG A 249 -2.74 4.18 17.17
C ARG A 249 -2.87 5.46 17.99
N LYS A 250 -3.62 5.40 19.09
CA LYS A 250 -3.75 6.52 20.03
C LYS A 250 -2.47 6.68 20.85
N THR A 251 -2.01 7.92 20.99
CA THR A 251 -0.84 8.31 21.80
C THR A 251 -1.26 9.30 22.88
N LYS A 252 -0.31 9.73 23.73
CA LYS A 252 -0.55 10.80 24.71
C LYS A 252 -0.78 12.16 24.03
N GLU A 253 -0.17 12.38 22.88
CA GLU A 253 -0.15 13.66 22.16
C GLU A 253 -1.23 13.74 21.08
N GLY A 254 -1.83 12.61 20.68
CA GLY A 254 -2.86 12.56 19.65
C GLY A 254 -2.96 11.15 19.07
N TYR A 255 -2.74 11.04 17.77
CA TYR A 255 -2.76 9.77 17.04
C TYR A 255 -1.49 9.61 16.21
N GLU A 256 -1.20 8.38 15.78
CA GLU A 256 -0.17 8.10 14.80
C GLU A 256 -0.61 6.96 13.88
N ILE A 257 -0.06 6.96 12.67
CA ILE A 257 -0.35 5.95 11.65
C ILE A 257 0.94 5.35 11.14
N PHE A 258 0.87 4.07 10.80
CA PHE A 258 1.90 3.40 10.04
C PHE A 258 1.76 3.73 8.54
N THR A 259 2.82 3.47 7.80
CA THR A 259 2.74 3.49 6.33
C THR A 259 1.72 2.47 5.82
N THR A 260 1.19 2.66 4.60
CA THR A 260 0.29 1.66 4.01
C THR A 260 0.98 0.31 3.87
N GLY A 261 2.28 0.29 3.59
CA GLY A 261 3.06 -0.94 3.55
C GLY A 261 3.04 -1.68 4.88
N GLU A 262 3.38 -1.03 5.98
CA GLU A 262 3.32 -1.67 7.30
C GLU A 262 1.90 -2.10 7.68
N ALA A 263 0.89 -1.26 7.41
CA ALA A 263 -0.50 -1.57 7.70
C ALA A 263 -1.03 -2.78 6.90
N THR A 264 -0.42 -3.09 5.76
CA THR A 264 -0.75 -4.23 4.89
C THR A 264 0.23 -5.41 5.05
N ASN A 265 1.12 -5.38 6.04
CA ASN A 265 2.22 -6.35 6.15
C ASN A 265 3.05 -6.50 4.85
N TRP A 266 3.23 -5.35 4.20
CA TRP A 266 3.91 -5.12 2.95
C TRP A 266 3.34 -5.86 1.74
N SER A 267 2.04 -6.16 1.72
CA SER A 267 1.35 -6.53 0.47
C SER A 267 1.21 -5.33 -0.47
N CYS A 268 1.34 -4.10 0.05
CA CYS A 268 1.54 -2.88 -0.73
C CYS A 268 2.91 -2.30 -0.36
N LEU A 269 3.73 -1.90 -1.34
CA LEU A 269 5.08 -1.38 -1.07
C LEU A 269 5.13 0.12 -0.73
N ARG A 270 3.98 0.72 -0.39
CA ARG A 270 3.86 2.16 -0.22
C ARG A 270 4.32 2.61 1.16
N ASN A 271 5.39 3.40 1.21
CA ASN A 271 5.97 3.98 2.42
C ASN A 271 5.65 5.47 2.64
N THR A 272 4.69 5.98 1.89
CA THR A 272 4.19 7.34 2.01
C THR A 272 2.89 7.35 2.83
N CYS A 273 2.75 8.37 3.66
CA CYS A 273 1.54 8.65 4.42
C CYS A 273 0.90 9.93 3.86
N HIS A 274 -0.25 9.76 3.21
CA HIS A 274 -0.94 10.82 2.47
C HIS A 274 -2.02 11.48 3.32
N ILE A 275 -2.18 12.78 3.15
CA ILE A 275 -3.21 13.61 3.74
C ILE A 275 -3.78 14.57 2.69
N THR A 276 -4.99 15.03 2.93
CA THR A 276 -5.58 16.21 2.30
C THR A 276 -5.48 17.41 3.24
N LEU A 277 -5.57 18.62 2.68
CA LEU A 277 -5.62 19.87 3.46
C LEU A 277 -7.06 20.39 3.52
N ASN A 278 -7.61 20.58 4.72
CA ASN A 278 -8.94 21.18 4.98
C ASN A 278 -10.17 20.43 4.43
N HIS A 279 -10.02 19.20 3.95
CA HIS A 279 -11.13 18.35 3.51
C HIS A 279 -10.77 16.87 3.65
N LYS A 280 -11.75 15.97 3.57
CA LYS A 280 -11.52 14.51 3.61
C LYS A 280 -10.86 14.01 2.33
N VAL A 281 -10.06 12.95 2.43
CA VAL A 281 -9.59 12.19 1.26
C VAL A 281 -10.80 11.50 0.61
N ARG A 282 -11.05 11.81 -0.66
CA ARG A 282 -12.15 11.24 -1.45
C ARG A 282 -11.68 10.14 -2.38
N SER A 283 -12.61 9.31 -2.85
CA SER A 283 -12.35 8.33 -3.91
C SER A 283 -11.75 8.96 -5.17
N HIS A 284 -10.75 8.28 -5.73
CA HIS A 284 -10.10 8.67 -7.00
C HIS A 284 -9.52 7.43 -7.68
N LEU A 285 -8.79 7.60 -8.80
CA LEU A 285 -8.24 6.48 -9.57
C LEU A 285 -7.33 5.51 -8.78
N GLY A 286 -6.82 5.91 -7.61
CA GLY A 286 -5.95 5.06 -6.79
C GLY A 286 -6.68 4.21 -5.75
N GLY A 287 -8.02 4.30 -5.67
CA GLY A 287 -8.81 3.58 -4.67
C GLY A 287 -10.12 4.25 -4.26
N ASN A 288 -10.90 3.52 -3.47
CA ASN A 288 -12.10 4.04 -2.82
C ASN A 288 -11.79 4.38 -1.35
N TRP A 289 -11.79 5.67 -1.02
CA TRP A 289 -11.57 6.20 0.34
C TRP A 289 -12.85 6.63 1.02
N ASP A 290 -13.95 6.82 0.29
CA ASP A 290 -15.21 7.29 0.86
C ASP A 290 -15.73 6.33 1.94
N ILE A 291 -15.49 5.03 1.73
CA ILE A 291 -15.85 3.94 2.65
C ILE A 291 -14.81 3.64 3.75
N SER A 292 -13.76 4.46 3.87
CA SER A 292 -12.75 4.24 4.90
C SER A 292 -13.28 4.68 6.28
N PRO A 293 -13.28 3.79 7.28
CA PRO A 293 -13.90 4.06 8.59
C PRO A 293 -13.20 5.08 9.46
N PHE A 294 -11.91 5.30 9.30
CA PHE A 294 -11.18 6.17 10.21
C PHE A 294 -10.69 7.41 9.48
N THR A 295 -11.02 8.59 10.01
CA THR A 295 -10.44 9.85 9.58
C THR A 295 -9.84 10.58 10.78
N ILE A 296 -8.56 10.96 10.67
CA ILE A 296 -7.85 11.76 11.68
C ILE A 296 -7.59 13.16 11.14
N ILE A 297 -7.84 14.16 11.98
CA ILE A 297 -7.77 15.59 11.64
C ILE A 297 -6.85 16.26 12.64
N ALA A 298 -5.70 16.79 12.19
CA ALA A 298 -4.73 17.48 13.03
C ALA A 298 -4.43 18.90 12.51
N PRO A 299 -4.13 19.88 13.38
CA PRO A 299 -3.56 21.15 12.94
C PRO A 299 -2.29 20.92 12.11
N PHE A 300 -2.21 21.53 10.93
CA PHE A 300 -1.09 21.28 10.01
C PHE A 300 0.23 21.84 10.55
N GLU A 301 0.18 22.97 11.27
CA GLU A 301 1.35 23.53 11.97
C GLU A 301 1.98 22.52 12.93
N SER A 302 1.18 21.93 13.82
CA SER A 302 1.65 20.92 14.78
C SER A 302 2.17 19.67 14.07
N MET A 303 1.56 19.28 12.95
CA MET A 303 2.11 18.20 12.12
C MET A 303 3.49 18.56 11.59
N LEU A 304 3.72 19.77 11.06
CA LEU A 304 5.03 20.20 10.57
C LEU A 304 6.08 20.22 11.69
N GLU A 305 5.74 20.77 12.85
CA GLU A 305 6.65 20.81 14.02
C GLU A 305 7.06 19.40 14.46
N THR A 306 6.12 18.47 14.46
CA THR A 306 6.35 17.11 14.97
C THR A 306 7.03 16.19 13.94
N ASN A 307 6.71 16.37 12.66
CA ASN A 307 7.05 15.43 11.60
C ASN A 307 8.12 15.95 10.62
N GLY A 308 8.46 17.24 10.69
CA GLY A 308 9.23 17.94 9.67
C GLY A 308 8.41 18.26 8.43
N ASN A 309 9.07 18.82 7.42
CA ASN A 309 8.45 19.18 6.15
C ASN A 309 7.95 17.93 5.40
N PRO A 310 6.80 18.01 4.70
CA PRO A 310 6.33 16.93 3.86
C PRO A 310 7.27 16.70 2.68
N SER A 311 7.27 15.48 2.15
CA SER A 311 8.01 15.14 0.93
C SER A 311 7.40 15.82 -0.29
N ALA A 312 6.08 15.96 -0.32
CA ALA A 312 5.38 16.77 -1.31
C ALA A 312 4.16 17.43 -0.68
N ILE A 313 3.77 18.57 -1.24
CA ILE A 313 2.61 19.32 -0.76
C ILE A 313 1.65 19.65 -1.90
N ASN A 314 0.38 19.33 -1.65
CA ASN A 314 -0.75 19.62 -2.51
C ASN A 314 -2.01 19.55 -1.66
N GLU A 315 -3.00 20.33 -2.03
CA GLU A 315 -4.30 20.40 -1.35
C GLU A 315 -4.93 19.02 -1.25
N LEU A 316 -4.95 18.29 -2.37
CA LEU A 316 -5.59 16.99 -2.46
C LEU A 316 -4.68 15.83 -2.00
N ASP A 317 -3.38 16.07 -1.92
CA ASP A 317 -2.42 14.99 -1.69
C ASP A 317 -1.04 15.50 -1.23
N THR A 318 -0.97 15.83 0.05
CA THR A 318 0.28 16.10 0.76
C THR A 318 0.77 14.82 1.41
N TRP A 319 2.06 14.52 1.40
CA TRP A 319 2.55 13.30 2.04
C TRP A 319 3.94 13.41 2.66
N TRP A 320 4.20 12.51 3.60
CA TRP A 320 5.54 12.25 4.13
C TRP A 320 5.97 10.85 3.74
N THR A 321 7.23 10.72 3.35
CA THR A 321 7.90 9.42 3.22
C THR A 321 8.47 9.00 4.58
N ARG A 322 8.17 7.77 5.01
CA ARG A 322 8.61 7.20 6.29
C ARG A 322 9.55 6.02 6.09
N ASN A 323 10.52 5.87 6.99
CA ASN A 323 11.31 4.64 7.07
C ASN A 323 10.45 3.49 7.61
N PRO A 324 10.85 2.23 7.39
CA PRO A 324 10.30 1.12 8.15
C PRO A 324 10.37 1.39 9.66
N GLY A 325 9.25 1.24 10.37
CA GLY A 325 9.11 1.53 11.79
C GLY A 325 8.74 2.95 12.16
N GLU A 326 8.83 3.90 11.22
CA GLU A 326 8.44 5.28 11.46
C GLU A 326 6.94 5.47 11.22
N THR A 327 6.27 6.06 12.20
CA THR A 327 4.89 6.49 12.08
C THR A 327 4.80 7.95 11.62
N LEU A 328 3.71 8.32 10.95
CA LEU A 328 3.31 9.72 10.80
C LEU A 328 2.48 10.11 12.02
N LYS A 329 2.88 11.17 12.73
CA LYS A 329 2.21 11.62 13.95
C LYS A 329 1.18 12.70 13.65
N PHE A 330 0.05 12.63 14.33
CA PHE A 330 -1.07 13.55 14.26
C PHE A 330 -1.30 14.13 15.66
N PRO A 331 -0.46 15.11 16.07
CA PRO A 331 -0.59 15.76 17.36
C PRO A 331 -1.93 16.51 17.43
N GLU A 332 -2.51 16.49 18.62
CA GLU A 332 -3.77 17.16 18.95
C GLU A 332 -4.98 16.78 18.10
N ALA A 333 -4.87 15.64 17.42
CA ALA A 333 -5.83 15.23 16.43
C ALA A 333 -7.19 14.90 17.02
N SER A 334 -8.19 15.12 16.18
CA SER A 334 -9.52 14.55 16.38
C SER A 334 -9.66 13.26 15.58
N LEU A 335 -10.33 12.26 16.13
CA LEU A 335 -10.67 11.02 15.43
C LEU A 335 -12.15 11.03 15.06
N VAL A 336 -12.44 10.80 13.79
CA VAL A 336 -13.77 10.51 13.26
C VAL A 336 -13.83 9.01 12.98
N GLU A 337 -14.74 8.31 13.66
CA GLU A 337 -14.85 6.85 13.57
C GLU A 337 -16.32 6.37 13.65
N PRO A 338 -16.64 5.20 13.07
CA PRO A 338 -17.99 4.65 13.16
C PRO A 338 -18.31 4.20 14.58
N GLY A 339 -19.55 4.40 14.99
CA GLY A 339 -20.09 3.89 16.24
C GLY A 339 -21.60 4.08 16.31
N ILE A 340 -22.13 4.17 17.52
CA ILE A 340 -23.56 4.34 17.78
C ILE A 340 -23.79 5.77 18.27
N PRO A 341 -24.21 6.70 17.39
CA PRO A 341 -24.62 8.03 17.83
C PRO A 341 -25.93 7.97 18.63
N PRO A 342 -26.30 9.04 19.36
CA PRO A 342 -27.61 9.14 20.01
C PRO A 342 -28.77 8.93 19.03
N GLU A 343 -29.90 8.44 19.54
CA GLU A 343 -31.10 8.23 18.74
C GLU A 343 -31.47 9.49 17.96
N GLY A 344 -31.79 9.29 16.68
CA GLY A 344 -32.16 10.37 15.77
C GLY A 344 -30.99 11.18 15.21
N LYS A 345 -29.72 10.87 15.53
CA LYS A 345 -28.55 11.57 14.98
C LYS A 345 -27.72 10.70 14.06
N LEU A 346 -27.16 11.30 13.00
CA LEU A 346 -26.22 10.64 12.09
C LEU A 346 -24.78 10.64 12.64
N PHE A 347 -24.43 11.64 13.45
CA PHE A 347 -23.15 11.74 14.13
C PHE A 347 -23.23 12.60 15.40
N ILE A 348 -22.18 12.55 16.21
CA ILE A 348 -21.98 13.42 17.38
C ILE A 348 -20.51 13.78 17.52
N ILE A 349 -20.24 15.07 17.76
CA ILE A 349 -18.90 15.58 18.05
C ILE A 349 -18.78 15.77 19.57
N LYS A 350 -17.76 15.17 20.18
CA LYS A 350 -17.43 15.31 21.61
C LYS A 350 -15.93 15.54 21.76
N ASP A 351 -15.54 16.74 22.16
CA ASP A 351 -14.14 17.13 22.35
C ASP A 351 -13.29 16.87 21.09
N ARG A 352 -12.44 15.84 21.12
CA ARG A 352 -11.56 15.40 20.03
C ARG A 352 -12.02 14.09 19.38
N ASN A 353 -13.24 13.62 19.65
CA ASN A 353 -13.77 12.41 19.02
C ASN A 353 -15.14 12.69 18.39
N THR A 354 -15.30 12.25 17.15
CA THR A 354 -16.56 12.29 16.43
C THR A 354 -16.98 10.86 16.13
N ILE A 355 -18.18 10.51 16.58
CA ILE A 355 -18.76 9.19 16.35
C ILE A 355 -19.88 9.35 15.32
N PHE A 356 -19.78 8.63 14.20
CA PHE A 356 -20.80 8.64 13.16
C PHE A 356 -21.47 7.27 12.99
N LYS A 357 -22.68 7.24 12.42
CA LYS A 357 -23.40 6.00 12.17
C LYS A 357 -22.77 5.26 10.99
N GLY A 358 -22.12 4.12 11.28
CA GLY A 358 -21.40 3.32 10.28
C GLY A 358 -22.12 2.06 9.80
N ARG A 359 -23.31 1.73 10.34
CA ARG A 359 -24.08 0.52 10.03
C ARG A 359 -25.53 0.62 10.51
N ASP A 360 -26.33 -0.39 10.19
CA ASP A 360 -27.74 -0.54 10.60
C ASP A 360 -28.55 0.72 10.26
N TYR A 361 -28.40 1.15 9.01
CA TYR A 361 -29.09 2.31 8.47
C TYR A 361 -30.59 2.04 8.36
N THR A 362 -31.37 3.02 8.81
CA THR A 362 -32.81 3.03 8.75
C THR A 362 -33.29 3.91 7.60
N LEU A 363 -34.56 3.78 7.22
CA LEU A 363 -35.18 4.64 6.22
C LEU A 363 -35.22 6.12 6.65
N GLU A 364 -35.30 6.38 7.96
CA GLU A 364 -35.17 7.73 8.52
C GLU A 364 -33.76 8.31 8.32
N ASP A 365 -32.71 7.49 8.40
CA ASP A 365 -31.35 7.96 8.12
C ASP A 365 -31.19 8.35 6.65
N VAL A 366 -31.78 7.57 5.73
CA VAL A 366 -31.82 7.91 4.29
C VAL A 366 -32.48 9.27 4.09
N ALA A 367 -33.65 9.48 4.69
CA ALA A 367 -34.37 10.75 4.59
C ALA A 367 -33.54 11.93 5.14
N LYS A 368 -32.86 11.76 6.28
CA LYS A 368 -32.00 12.82 6.86
C LYS A 368 -30.81 13.18 6.00
N VAL A 369 -30.17 12.19 5.39
CA VAL A 369 -29.08 12.44 4.44
C VAL A 369 -29.62 13.30 3.29
N GLU A 370 -30.78 12.99 2.73
CA GLU A 370 -31.35 13.78 1.62
C GLU A 370 -31.82 15.20 2.02
N ASP A 371 -32.57 15.32 3.14
CA ASP A 371 -33.21 16.58 3.54
C ASP A 371 -32.19 17.68 3.92
N GLU A 372 -31.07 17.29 4.52
CA GLU A 372 -30.04 18.24 4.96
C GLU A 372 -29.20 18.80 3.82
N GLU A 373 -29.19 18.16 2.64
CA GLU A 373 -28.25 18.51 1.57
C GLU A 373 -28.83 19.36 0.45
N GLY A 374 -30.15 19.34 0.22
CA GLY A 374 -30.73 19.95 -0.98
C GLY A 374 -30.07 19.47 -2.29
N TRP A 375 -29.34 18.34 -2.23
CA TRP A 375 -28.41 17.87 -3.25
C TRP A 375 -28.92 16.54 -3.80
N SER A 376 -29.28 16.53 -5.08
CA SER A 376 -29.84 15.37 -5.81
C SER A 376 -28.79 14.34 -6.25
N GLY A 377 -27.50 14.61 -6.01
CA GLY A 377 -26.37 13.96 -6.67
C GLY A 377 -26.07 12.51 -6.22
N CYS A 378 -26.37 12.18 -4.97
CA CYS A 378 -25.97 10.90 -4.36
C CYS A 378 -26.77 9.70 -4.88
N TRP A 379 -27.86 9.94 -5.62
CA TRP A 379 -28.71 8.92 -6.26
C TRP A 379 -28.69 8.99 -7.78
N ASP A 380 -27.78 9.77 -8.39
CA ASP A 380 -27.76 10.12 -9.82
C ASP A 380 -27.80 8.93 -10.78
N ASP A 381 -27.53 7.71 -10.30
CA ASP A 381 -27.68 6.52 -11.13
C ASP A 381 -28.10 5.28 -10.31
N PHE A 382 -29.37 4.90 -10.46
CA PHE A 382 -29.94 3.64 -9.97
C PHE A 382 -29.27 2.45 -10.67
N ALA A 383 -28.87 2.61 -11.94
CA ALA A 383 -28.08 1.60 -12.62
C ALA A 383 -26.72 1.44 -11.92
N ALA A 384 -26.08 2.53 -11.47
CA ALA A 384 -24.84 2.43 -10.68
C ALA A 384 -25.03 1.74 -9.31
N VAL A 385 -26.25 1.70 -8.75
CA VAL A 385 -26.56 0.90 -7.54
C VAL A 385 -26.76 -0.59 -7.87
N LEU A 386 -27.03 -0.93 -9.13
CA LEU A 386 -27.18 -2.32 -9.59
C LEU A 386 -25.87 -2.87 -10.20
N ILE A 387 -24.99 -1.98 -10.65
CA ILE A 387 -23.64 -2.27 -11.15
C ILE A 387 -22.69 -2.46 -9.95
N PRO A 388 -21.78 -3.44 -9.98
CA PRO A 388 -20.78 -3.62 -8.92
C PRO A 388 -19.87 -2.40 -8.80
N LEU A 389 -19.57 -1.97 -7.58
CA LEU A 389 -18.60 -0.89 -7.28
C LEU A 389 -17.15 -1.27 -7.61
N ASN A 390 -16.86 -2.58 -7.77
CA ASN A 390 -15.52 -3.07 -8.09
C ASN A 390 -15.51 -3.71 -9.49
N PRO A 391 -14.79 -3.15 -10.48
CA PRO A 391 -14.70 -3.72 -11.83
C PRO A 391 -14.04 -5.11 -11.88
N GLU A 392 -13.33 -5.52 -10.82
CA GLU A 392 -12.70 -6.85 -10.72
C GLU A 392 -13.67 -7.96 -10.27
N GLU A 393 -14.86 -7.62 -9.75
CA GLU A 393 -15.94 -8.61 -9.51
C GLU A 393 -16.54 -9.07 -10.84
N THR A 394 -15.79 -9.89 -11.54
CA THR A 394 -16.19 -10.60 -12.74
C THR A 394 -17.08 -11.80 -12.36
N THR A 395 -18.33 -11.56 -11.97
CA THR A 395 -19.40 -12.59 -11.90
C THR A 395 -20.79 -12.01 -12.15
N PRO A 396 -21.71 -12.85 -12.65
CA PRO A 396 -22.26 -12.78 -14.00
C PRO A 396 -23.13 -11.53 -14.22
N GLN A 397 -22.59 -10.56 -14.94
CA GLN A 397 -23.42 -9.57 -15.64
C GLN A 397 -24.38 -10.22 -16.67
N SER A 398 -24.26 -11.54 -16.93
CA SER A 398 -24.99 -12.25 -17.99
C SER A 398 -26.45 -12.59 -17.68
N ASP A 399 -26.81 -12.78 -16.41
CA ASP A 399 -28.08 -13.46 -16.08
C ASP A 399 -29.22 -12.48 -15.81
N TRP A 400 -28.94 -11.17 -15.74
CA TRP A 400 -29.95 -10.12 -15.54
C TRP A 400 -30.06 -9.21 -16.77
N ASP A 401 -31.28 -8.94 -17.21
CA ASP A 401 -31.60 -7.86 -18.14
C ASP A 401 -31.75 -6.54 -17.38
N PHE A 402 -30.63 -5.86 -17.13
CA PHE A 402 -30.64 -4.60 -16.36
C PHE A 402 -31.46 -3.50 -17.04
N ARG A 403 -31.56 -3.48 -18.38
CA ARG A 403 -32.41 -2.52 -19.09
C ARG A 403 -33.89 -2.78 -18.79
N ASN A 404 -34.32 -4.04 -18.84
CA ASN A 404 -35.69 -4.40 -18.50
C ASN A 404 -35.98 -4.23 -17.00
N LEU A 405 -35.00 -4.50 -16.14
CA LEU A 405 -35.09 -4.31 -14.69
C LEU A 405 -35.31 -2.84 -14.33
N SER A 406 -34.50 -1.92 -14.87
CA SER A 406 -34.71 -0.48 -14.70
C SER A 406 -36.10 -0.06 -15.19
N LYS A 407 -36.57 -0.62 -16.31
CA LYS A 407 -37.91 -0.33 -16.84
C LYS A 407 -39.03 -0.78 -15.90
N ILE A 408 -38.99 -2.02 -15.38
CA ILE A 408 -39.98 -2.51 -14.42
C ILE A 408 -40.04 -1.62 -13.18
N PHE A 409 -38.89 -1.16 -12.71
CA PHE A 409 -38.84 -0.25 -11.57
C PHE A 409 -39.42 1.14 -11.87
N ILE A 410 -39.12 1.72 -13.03
CA ILE A 410 -39.73 2.98 -13.46
C ILE A 410 -41.25 2.82 -13.54
N GLU A 411 -41.75 1.84 -14.30
CA GLU A 411 -43.20 1.63 -14.51
C GLU A 411 -43.96 1.39 -13.21
N LYS A 412 -43.36 0.66 -12.27
CA LYS A 412 -44.03 0.29 -11.03
C LYS A 412 -44.12 1.46 -10.03
N TYR A 413 -43.11 2.32 -9.98
CA TYR A 413 -42.99 3.35 -8.95
C TYR A 413 -43.18 4.78 -9.48
N PHE A 414 -43.24 4.96 -10.80
CA PHE A 414 -43.62 6.19 -11.51
C PHE A 414 -44.82 5.90 -12.43
N PRO A 415 -46.04 5.88 -11.88
CA PRO A 415 -47.23 5.60 -12.68
C PRO A 415 -47.58 6.73 -13.66
N ASP A 416 -46.94 7.90 -13.54
CA ASP A 416 -47.08 9.01 -14.49
C ASP A 416 -46.32 8.69 -15.80
N PRO A 417 -47.03 8.52 -16.94
CA PRO A 417 -46.42 8.19 -18.22
C PRO A 417 -45.42 9.24 -18.72
N GLU A 418 -45.62 10.52 -18.41
CA GLU A 418 -44.73 11.60 -18.85
C GLU A 418 -43.39 11.53 -18.10
N VAL A 419 -43.43 11.20 -16.80
CA VAL A 419 -42.23 11.00 -15.97
C VAL A 419 -41.49 9.72 -16.38
N ALA A 420 -42.22 8.64 -16.68
CA ALA A 420 -41.65 7.40 -17.18
C ALA A 420 -40.99 7.56 -18.57
N GLU A 421 -41.58 8.35 -19.48
CA GLU A 421 -41.03 8.62 -20.81
C GLU A 421 -39.79 9.54 -20.73
N PHE A 422 -39.81 10.56 -19.87
CA PHE A 422 -38.63 11.36 -19.53
C PHE A 422 -37.50 10.50 -18.94
N ALA A 423 -37.85 9.50 -18.13
CA ALA A 423 -36.91 8.55 -17.55
C ALA A 423 -36.19 7.67 -18.56
N HIS A 424 -36.93 7.22 -19.57
CA HIS A 424 -36.38 6.37 -20.62
C HIS A 424 -35.50 7.12 -21.62
N SER A 425 -35.70 8.42 -21.81
CA SER A 425 -35.09 9.20 -22.89
C SER A 425 -33.81 9.94 -22.52
N SER A 426 -33.58 10.25 -21.24
CA SER A 426 -32.49 11.13 -20.81
C SER A 426 -31.14 10.44 -20.60
N GLY A 427 -31.06 9.10 -20.58
CA GLY A 427 -29.81 8.37 -20.27
C GLY A 427 -29.28 8.56 -18.83
N SER A 428 -29.75 9.61 -18.17
CA SER A 428 -29.54 10.04 -16.78
C SER A 428 -30.90 10.36 -16.12
N GLY A 429 -31.95 9.57 -16.42
CA GLY A 429 -33.35 9.85 -16.01
C GLY A 429 -33.56 9.88 -14.49
N PRO A 430 -34.83 9.97 -14.01
CA PRO A 430 -35.26 10.12 -12.62
C PRO A 430 -34.92 8.93 -11.72
N HIS A 431 -33.88 8.17 -12.07
CA HIS A 431 -33.13 7.26 -11.23
C HIS A 431 -32.91 7.82 -9.81
N HIS A 432 -32.70 9.14 -9.68
CA HIS A 432 -32.59 9.84 -8.39
C HIS A 432 -33.88 9.76 -7.55
N GLU A 433 -35.04 10.00 -8.17
CA GLU A 433 -36.33 9.93 -7.49
C GLU A 433 -36.73 8.50 -7.18
N ILE A 434 -36.39 7.52 -8.04
CA ILE A 434 -36.80 6.12 -7.82
C ILE A 434 -36.21 5.61 -6.52
N PHE A 435 -34.94 5.92 -6.27
CA PHE A 435 -34.24 5.46 -5.07
C PHE A 435 -34.73 6.14 -3.80
N GLY A 436 -34.87 7.46 -3.82
CA GLY A 436 -35.47 8.19 -2.71
C GLY A 436 -36.88 7.66 -2.40
N ILE A 437 -37.72 7.43 -3.40
CA ILE A 437 -39.10 6.92 -3.22
C ILE A 437 -39.12 5.48 -2.68
N PHE A 438 -38.20 4.61 -3.11
CA PHE A 438 -38.08 3.23 -2.63
C PHE A 438 -37.92 3.15 -1.11
N PHE A 439 -37.00 3.95 -0.60
CA PHE A 439 -36.62 3.94 0.80
C PHE A 439 -37.46 4.93 1.63
N LYS A 440 -38.13 5.94 1.03
CA LYS A 440 -39.07 6.83 1.75
C LYS A 440 -40.45 6.24 2.01
N SER A 441 -40.90 5.29 1.19
CA SER A 441 -42.27 4.73 1.27
C SER A 441 -42.49 3.70 2.38
N GLY A 442 -41.46 3.39 3.18
CA GLY A 442 -41.53 2.43 4.29
C GLY A 442 -41.64 3.08 5.68
N ASP A 443 -41.78 2.25 6.71
CA ASP A 443 -41.63 2.70 8.11
C ASP A 443 -40.21 3.26 8.31
N GLY A 444 -40.09 4.51 8.77
CA GLY A 444 -38.81 5.18 9.02
C GLY A 444 -37.83 4.35 9.85
N LYS A 445 -38.33 3.46 10.73
CA LYS A 445 -37.50 2.58 11.58
C LYS A 445 -37.03 1.29 10.91
N MET A 446 -37.56 0.97 9.73
CA MET A 446 -37.14 -0.21 8.97
C MET A 446 -35.68 -0.07 8.54
N LEU A 447 -34.92 -1.17 8.59
CA LEU A 447 -33.54 -1.17 8.15
C LEU A 447 -33.45 -1.26 6.62
N VAL A 448 -32.45 -0.60 6.03
CA VAL A 448 -32.12 -0.68 4.60
C VAL A 448 -31.96 -2.13 4.15
N LYS A 449 -31.25 -2.95 4.95
CA LYS A 449 -31.02 -4.37 4.69
C LYS A 449 -32.30 -5.23 4.63
N ASP A 450 -33.36 -4.78 5.30
CA ASP A 450 -34.67 -5.46 5.30
C ASP A 450 -35.56 -4.94 4.16
N ARG A 451 -35.43 -3.65 3.81
CA ARG A 451 -36.24 -2.99 2.77
C ARG A 451 -35.84 -3.42 1.36
N ALA A 452 -34.55 -3.55 1.07
CA ALA A 452 -34.09 -3.88 -0.28
C ALA A 452 -34.62 -5.25 -0.80
N PRO A 453 -34.56 -6.35 -0.02
CA PRO A 453 -35.17 -7.62 -0.43
C PRO A 453 -36.69 -7.53 -0.65
N GLN A 454 -37.40 -6.71 0.13
CA GLN A 454 -38.84 -6.52 -0.01
C GLN A 454 -39.18 -5.86 -1.36
N ILE A 455 -38.49 -4.77 -1.70
CA ILE A 455 -38.69 -4.04 -2.96
C ILE A 455 -38.46 -4.95 -4.18
N LEU A 456 -37.37 -5.73 -4.15
CA LEU A 456 -36.99 -6.62 -5.24
C LEU A 456 -38.02 -7.75 -5.43
N LYS A 457 -38.53 -8.33 -4.35
CA LYS A 457 -39.60 -9.33 -4.40
C LYS A 457 -40.89 -8.76 -4.97
N ASP A 458 -41.27 -7.56 -4.53
CA ASP A 458 -42.52 -6.95 -4.96
C ASP A 458 -42.48 -6.59 -6.46
N ALA A 459 -41.31 -6.32 -7.03
CA ALA A 459 -41.15 -5.88 -8.42
C ALA A 459 -41.34 -6.98 -9.49
N ASN A 460 -41.57 -8.24 -9.11
CA ASN A 460 -41.79 -9.36 -10.05
C ASN A 460 -40.69 -9.50 -11.12
N LEU A 461 -39.44 -9.56 -10.66
CA LEU A 461 -38.24 -9.49 -11.51
C LEU A 461 -37.91 -10.76 -12.30
N GLU A 462 -38.73 -11.82 -12.21
CA GLU A 462 -38.52 -13.09 -12.93
C GLU A 462 -38.35 -12.87 -14.44
N LYS A 463 -39.08 -11.91 -15.01
CA LYS A 463 -39.01 -11.57 -16.45
C LYS A 463 -37.70 -10.89 -16.86
N CYS A 464 -36.91 -10.43 -15.90
CA CYS A 464 -35.60 -9.83 -16.14
C CYS A 464 -34.47 -10.84 -15.93
N PHE A 465 -34.77 -12.04 -15.44
CA PHE A 465 -33.76 -13.07 -15.22
C PHE A 465 -33.65 -13.97 -16.46
N LYS A 466 -32.44 -14.10 -16.99
CA LYS A 466 -32.09 -14.89 -18.19
C LYS A 466 -31.56 -16.28 -17.85
N GLY A 467 -31.25 -16.54 -16.57
CA GLY A 467 -30.78 -17.83 -16.08
C GLY A 467 -31.92 -18.84 -15.84
N ASN A 468 -31.59 -19.98 -15.23
CA ASN A 468 -32.58 -21.04 -14.97
C ASN A 468 -33.50 -20.69 -13.81
N SER A 469 -34.81 -20.95 -13.91
CA SER A 469 -35.77 -20.62 -12.84
C SER A 469 -35.41 -21.19 -11.46
N SER A 470 -34.69 -22.32 -11.40
CA SER A 470 -34.18 -22.90 -10.14
C SER A 470 -33.11 -22.06 -9.44
N GLU A 471 -32.43 -21.16 -10.16
CA GLU A 471 -31.36 -20.28 -9.67
C GLU A 471 -31.88 -18.89 -9.31
N PHE A 472 -33.11 -18.55 -9.71
CA PHE A 472 -33.67 -17.20 -9.57
C PHE A 472 -33.63 -16.67 -8.13
N GLN A 473 -33.96 -17.50 -7.13
CA GLN A 473 -33.97 -17.05 -5.73
C GLN A 473 -32.57 -16.71 -5.20
N GLU A 474 -31.56 -17.48 -5.60
CA GLU A 474 -30.17 -17.19 -5.24
C GLU A 474 -29.67 -15.95 -5.99
N ALA A 475 -29.98 -15.82 -7.28
CA ALA A 475 -29.68 -14.62 -8.05
C ALA A 475 -30.34 -13.36 -7.46
N LEU A 476 -31.59 -13.47 -7.00
CA LEU A 476 -32.34 -12.38 -6.36
C LEU A 476 -31.71 -12.00 -5.00
N ARG A 477 -31.24 -12.99 -4.23
CA ARG A 477 -30.51 -12.77 -2.98
C ARG A 477 -29.20 -12.02 -3.23
N ILE A 478 -28.40 -12.46 -4.21
CA ILE A 478 -27.16 -11.79 -4.62
C ILE A 478 -27.43 -10.35 -5.08
N LEU A 479 -28.50 -10.14 -5.87
CA LEU A 479 -28.89 -8.80 -6.30
C LEU A 479 -29.30 -7.93 -5.10
N ALA A 480 -30.03 -8.48 -4.13
CA ALA A 480 -30.39 -7.77 -2.91
C ALA A 480 -29.16 -7.38 -2.08
N ASP A 481 -28.24 -8.31 -1.84
CA ASP A 481 -26.99 -8.04 -1.13
C ASP A 481 -26.18 -6.93 -1.80
N ARG A 482 -26.15 -6.90 -3.14
CA ARG A 482 -25.50 -5.83 -3.90
C ARG A 482 -26.18 -4.48 -3.72
N VAL A 483 -27.51 -4.42 -3.82
CA VAL A 483 -28.26 -3.19 -3.57
C VAL A 483 -28.00 -2.70 -2.14
N ILE A 484 -28.05 -3.58 -1.15
CA ILE A 484 -27.76 -3.24 0.26
C ILE A 484 -26.34 -2.67 0.38
N ALA A 485 -25.33 -3.38 -0.11
CA ALA A 485 -23.94 -2.94 -0.02
C ALA A 485 -23.72 -1.56 -0.66
N ASN A 486 -24.32 -1.32 -1.83
CA ASN A 486 -24.18 -0.04 -2.54
C ASN A 486 -24.88 1.11 -1.80
N VAL A 487 -26.07 0.87 -1.23
CA VAL A 487 -26.78 1.87 -0.41
C VAL A 487 -26.03 2.19 0.87
N GLU A 488 -25.69 1.15 1.63
CA GLU A 488 -25.01 1.32 2.91
C GLU A 488 -23.63 1.95 2.71
N SER A 489 -22.92 1.60 1.63
CA SER A 489 -21.66 2.24 1.24
C SER A 489 -21.81 3.74 0.95
N ARG A 490 -22.88 4.14 0.26
CA ARG A 490 -23.13 5.57 -0.03
C ARG A 490 -23.51 6.33 1.23
N LEU A 491 -24.47 5.81 2.00
CA LEU A 491 -24.85 6.41 3.30
C LEU A 491 -23.64 6.55 4.21
N PHE A 492 -22.80 5.52 4.27
CA PHE A 492 -21.54 5.57 5.01
C PHE A 492 -20.64 6.71 4.55
N GLY A 493 -20.41 6.82 3.23
CA GLY A 493 -19.59 7.87 2.63
C GLY A 493 -20.08 9.26 3.02
N GLU A 494 -21.36 9.54 2.77
CA GLU A 494 -21.96 10.85 3.03
C GLU A 494 -21.98 11.24 4.51
N ILE A 495 -22.41 10.32 5.38
CA ILE A 495 -22.44 10.56 6.83
C ILE A 495 -21.03 10.81 7.37
N ASN A 496 -20.05 10.05 6.87
CA ASN A 496 -18.64 10.22 7.23
C ASN A 496 -18.09 11.57 6.72
N ASP A 497 -18.32 11.93 5.45
CA ASP A 497 -17.89 13.20 4.86
C ASP A 497 -18.40 14.39 5.69
N ARG A 498 -19.69 14.39 6.06
CA ARG A 498 -20.29 15.42 6.92
C ARG A 498 -19.69 15.42 8.32
N ALA A 499 -19.53 14.26 8.93
CA ALA A 499 -18.93 14.15 10.25
C ALA A 499 -17.50 14.73 10.25
N VAL A 500 -16.72 14.49 9.19
CA VAL A 500 -15.39 15.08 9.00
C VAL A 500 -15.48 16.59 8.83
N GLU A 501 -16.32 17.08 7.92
CA GLU A 501 -16.47 18.51 7.65
C GLU A 501 -16.88 19.30 8.91
N GLU A 502 -17.90 18.82 9.61
CA GLU A 502 -18.37 19.44 10.86
C GLU A 502 -17.32 19.34 11.98
N THR A 503 -16.48 18.30 11.99
CA THR A 503 -15.36 18.22 12.93
C THR A 503 -14.30 19.28 12.61
N ILE A 504 -13.98 19.53 11.34
CA ILE A 504 -13.04 20.58 10.92
C ILE A 504 -13.58 21.96 11.34
N LYS A 505 -14.87 22.23 11.07
CA LYS A 505 -15.54 23.48 11.48
C LYS A 505 -15.57 23.66 13.00
N PHE A 506 -15.94 22.60 13.73
CA PHE A 506 -15.97 22.61 15.20
C PHE A 506 -14.59 22.92 15.80
N ARG A 507 -13.52 22.51 15.12
CA ARG A 507 -12.13 22.80 15.48
C ARG A 507 -11.67 24.22 15.10
N GLY A 508 -12.52 25.01 14.45
CA GLY A 508 -12.25 26.41 14.10
C GLY A 508 -11.52 26.61 12.77
N PHE A 509 -11.43 25.59 11.93
CA PHE A 509 -10.74 25.65 10.63
C PHE A 509 -11.74 25.84 9.48
N PRO A 510 -11.34 26.53 8.39
CA PRO A 510 -12.17 26.65 7.20
C PRO A 510 -12.26 25.32 6.44
N THR A 511 -13.44 25.03 5.86
CA THR A 511 -13.66 23.89 4.96
C THR A 511 -13.73 24.35 3.51
N ALA A 512 -13.44 23.44 2.56
CA ALA A 512 -13.58 23.67 1.11
C ALA A 512 -12.84 24.91 0.56
N VAL A 513 -11.61 25.15 1.02
CA VAL A 513 -10.76 26.21 0.46
C VAL A 513 -10.11 25.69 -0.81
N ASN A 514 -10.42 26.27 -1.96
CA ASN A 514 -9.66 26.00 -3.18
C ASN A 514 -8.25 26.60 -3.03
N LEU A 515 -7.31 25.77 -2.61
CA LEU A 515 -5.91 26.12 -2.37
C LEU A 515 -5.04 25.91 -3.62
N LYS A 516 -5.66 25.59 -4.76
CA LYS A 516 -5.01 25.37 -6.05
C LYS A 516 -4.16 26.59 -6.43
N GLY A 517 -2.85 26.40 -6.51
CA GLY A 517 -1.86 27.45 -6.79
C GLY A 517 -1.16 27.99 -5.53
N GLN A 518 -1.89 28.16 -4.42
CA GLN A 518 -1.31 28.59 -3.13
C GLN A 518 -0.47 27.48 -2.48
N THR A 519 -0.85 26.21 -2.67
CA THR A 519 -0.02 25.06 -2.28
C THR A 519 1.32 25.01 -3.01
N GLY A 520 1.38 25.57 -4.23
CA GLY A 520 2.63 25.80 -4.97
C GLY A 520 3.62 26.68 -4.22
N ALA A 521 3.14 27.83 -3.74
CA ALA A 521 3.94 28.75 -2.93
C ALA A 521 4.33 28.12 -1.58
N LEU A 522 3.45 27.32 -0.99
CA LEU A 522 3.70 26.60 0.26
C LEU A 522 4.80 25.54 0.09
N GLY A 523 4.86 24.86 -1.06
CA GLY A 523 5.95 23.91 -1.38
C GLY A 523 7.31 24.56 -1.42
N LYS A 524 7.42 25.77 -2.00
CA LYS A 524 8.65 26.57 -1.98
C LYS A 524 9.08 26.94 -0.56
N GLN A 525 8.13 27.29 0.31
CA GLN A 525 8.43 27.61 1.72
C GLN A 525 9.02 26.42 2.49
N PHE A 526 8.64 25.19 2.13
CA PHE A 526 9.04 23.98 2.83
C PHE A 526 10.09 23.13 2.11
N ASP A 527 10.62 23.57 0.96
CA ASP A 527 11.52 22.76 0.12
C ASP A 527 10.91 21.38 -0.23
N ALA A 528 9.61 21.39 -0.58
CA ALA A 528 8.81 20.18 -0.87
C ALA A 528 8.37 20.10 -2.34
N TYR A 529 8.20 18.88 -2.85
CA TYR A 529 7.69 18.64 -4.22
C TYR A 529 6.31 19.28 -4.46
N LEU A 530 6.07 19.77 -5.67
CA LEU A 530 4.77 20.26 -6.12
C LEU A 530 3.98 19.15 -6.80
N SER A 531 2.87 18.72 -6.18
CA SER A 531 2.28 17.39 -6.45
C SER A 531 1.30 17.29 -7.63
N ALA A 532 1.11 18.33 -8.45
CA ALA A 532 0.13 18.27 -9.55
C ALA A 532 0.41 17.12 -10.57
N SER A 533 1.67 16.71 -10.71
CA SER A 533 2.10 15.62 -11.60
C SER A 533 2.90 14.50 -10.88
N ALA A 534 3.23 14.69 -9.61
CA ALA A 534 4.16 13.80 -8.89
C ALA A 534 3.60 12.38 -8.66
N HIS A 535 2.28 12.18 -8.72
CA HIS A 535 1.70 10.83 -8.65
C HIS A 535 2.10 9.93 -9.81
N PHE A 536 2.17 10.46 -11.02
CA PHE A 536 2.45 9.65 -12.22
C PHE A 536 3.92 9.64 -12.60
N TYR A 537 4.68 10.64 -12.14
CA TYR A 537 6.07 10.85 -12.57
C TYR A 537 7.08 10.91 -11.43
N SER A 538 6.68 10.82 -10.15
CA SER A 538 7.70 10.66 -9.10
C SER A 538 8.26 9.24 -9.13
N PRO A 539 9.59 9.08 -9.06
CA PRO A 539 10.23 7.77 -8.98
C PRO A 539 9.72 6.91 -7.80
N TYR A 540 9.23 7.54 -6.73
CA TYR A 540 8.67 6.86 -5.55
C TYR A 540 7.35 6.15 -5.87
N THR A 541 6.50 6.82 -6.64
CA THR A 541 5.17 6.33 -7.01
C THR A 541 5.28 5.27 -8.10
N TRP A 542 6.22 5.45 -9.04
CA TRP A 542 6.42 4.55 -10.17
C TRP A 542 6.87 3.15 -9.74
N LEU A 543 7.72 3.06 -8.72
CA LEU A 543 8.19 1.77 -8.22
C LEU A 543 7.07 1.00 -7.51
N THR A 544 6.21 1.69 -6.76
CA THR A 544 5.08 1.07 -6.07
C THR A 544 3.97 0.66 -7.05
N HIS A 545 3.56 1.55 -7.97
CA HIS A 545 2.45 1.27 -8.90
C HIS A 545 2.88 0.37 -10.06
N GLY A 546 4.09 0.55 -10.58
CA GLY A 546 4.63 -0.29 -11.65
C GLY A 546 4.82 -1.73 -11.19
N HIS A 547 5.45 -1.93 -10.01
CA HIS A 547 5.65 -3.26 -9.44
C HIS A 547 4.34 -3.93 -9.09
N LEU A 548 3.47 -3.28 -8.29
CA LEU A 548 2.20 -3.87 -7.86
C LEU A 548 1.28 -4.19 -9.05
N GLY A 549 1.14 -3.25 -10.00
CA GLY A 549 0.34 -3.50 -11.19
C GLY A 549 0.89 -4.63 -12.06
N SER A 550 2.21 -4.86 -12.06
CA SER A 550 2.80 -6.02 -12.73
C SER A 550 2.55 -7.31 -11.97
N THR A 551 2.61 -7.30 -10.63
CA THR A 551 2.31 -8.48 -9.83
C THR A 551 0.84 -8.89 -9.88
N GLU A 552 -0.08 -7.93 -9.88
CA GLU A 552 -1.51 -8.18 -10.03
C GLU A 552 -1.84 -8.76 -11.41
N ARG A 553 -1.25 -8.19 -12.48
CA ARG A 553 -1.40 -8.75 -13.85
C ARG A 553 -0.89 -10.19 -13.94
N ALA A 554 0.26 -10.47 -13.33
CA ALA A 554 0.88 -11.78 -13.35
C ALA A 554 0.09 -12.86 -12.61
N GLU A 555 -0.71 -12.50 -11.59
CA GLU A 555 -1.67 -13.41 -10.96
C GLU A 555 -2.83 -13.78 -11.91
N VAL A 556 -3.19 -12.87 -12.82
CA VAL A 556 -4.40 -13.00 -13.64
C VAL A 556 -4.12 -13.61 -15.02
N GLU A 557 -2.92 -13.42 -15.58
CA GLU A 557 -2.55 -13.82 -16.95
C GLU A 557 -2.04 -15.28 -17.04
N GLY A 558 -2.96 -16.24 -17.17
CA GLY A 558 -2.64 -17.64 -17.50
C GLY A 558 -3.83 -18.40 -18.13
N PRO A 559 -3.62 -19.25 -19.16
CA PRO A 559 -4.68 -20.07 -19.75
C PRO A 559 -4.98 -21.29 -18.87
N GLY A 560 -6.24 -21.40 -18.40
CA GLY A 560 -6.73 -22.56 -17.64
C GLY A 560 -6.63 -22.42 -16.12
N GLY A 561 -7.52 -23.11 -15.40
CA GLY A 561 -7.76 -22.97 -13.95
C GLY A 561 -6.61 -23.30 -12.99
N ASN A 562 -5.39 -23.53 -13.49
CA ASN A 562 -4.17 -23.67 -12.71
C ASN A 562 -3.22 -22.50 -13.07
N LYS A 563 -3.57 -21.30 -12.62
CA LYS A 563 -2.77 -20.09 -12.83
C LYS A 563 -1.54 -20.13 -11.94
N ILE A 564 -0.42 -20.61 -12.48
CA ILE A 564 0.89 -20.45 -11.84
C ILE A 564 1.39 -19.04 -12.21
N PHE A 565 1.84 -18.29 -11.20
CA PHE A 565 2.43 -16.97 -11.40
C PHE A 565 3.67 -17.07 -12.30
N ASP A 566 3.65 -16.44 -13.47
CA ASP A 566 4.74 -16.49 -14.47
C ASP A 566 5.61 -15.22 -14.43
N TRP A 567 6.62 -15.23 -13.58
CA TRP A 567 7.58 -14.13 -13.42
C TRP A 567 8.38 -13.82 -14.69
N SER A 568 8.53 -14.77 -15.61
CA SER A 568 9.39 -14.61 -16.79
C SER A 568 8.89 -13.58 -17.81
N LYS A 569 7.62 -13.14 -17.67
CA LYS A 569 6.95 -12.20 -18.57
C LYS A 569 7.02 -10.74 -18.11
N TYR A 570 7.40 -10.49 -16.85
CA TYR A 570 7.27 -9.15 -16.25
C TYR A 570 8.63 -8.54 -15.97
N LYS A 571 9.20 -7.95 -17.02
CA LYS A 571 10.25 -6.96 -16.86
C LYS A 571 9.66 -5.63 -16.43
N LEU A 572 9.70 -5.34 -15.15
CA LEU A 572 9.81 -3.95 -14.72
C LEU A 572 11.11 -3.38 -15.33
N GLU A 573 11.31 -2.07 -15.38
CA GLU A 573 12.62 -1.47 -15.61
C GLU A 573 12.58 -0.21 -14.76
N PHE A 574 13.31 -0.14 -13.66
CA PHE A 574 13.40 1.09 -12.87
C PHE A 574 14.84 1.50 -12.66
N THR A 575 15.10 2.80 -12.80
CA THR A 575 16.41 3.37 -12.53
C THR A 575 16.52 3.65 -11.04
N LEU A 576 17.22 2.77 -10.31
CA LEU A 576 17.41 2.90 -8.84
C LEU A 576 18.01 4.24 -8.41
N SER A 577 18.72 4.93 -9.30
CA SER A 577 19.28 6.26 -9.06
C SER A 577 18.24 7.35 -8.82
N GLU A 578 16.98 7.11 -9.16
CA GLU A 578 15.89 8.07 -9.01
C GLU A 578 15.07 7.81 -7.74
N VAL A 579 15.26 6.65 -7.09
CA VAL A 579 14.50 6.21 -5.92
C VAL A 579 15.13 6.71 -4.62
N ASP A 580 14.33 7.03 -3.61
CA ASP A 580 14.79 7.54 -2.31
C ASP A 580 15.23 6.42 -1.38
N GLY A 581 16.16 6.74 -0.48
CA GLY A 581 16.66 5.82 0.54
C GLY A 581 15.56 5.16 1.36
N LYS A 582 14.48 5.88 1.71
CA LYS A 582 13.37 5.30 2.47
C LYS A 582 12.59 4.28 1.66
N THR A 583 12.27 4.55 0.39
CA THR A 583 11.56 3.61 -0.49
C THR A 583 12.40 2.38 -0.76
N ARG A 584 13.70 2.57 -0.94
CA ARG A 584 14.71 1.52 -1.01
C ARG A 584 14.68 0.63 0.24
N ARG A 585 14.73 1.19 1.45
CA ARG A 585 14.58 0.40 2.68
C ARG A 585 13.28 -0.41 2.72
N VAL A 586 12.18 0.14 2.22
CA VAL A 586 10.86 -0.53 2.16
C VAL A 586 10.83 -1.70 1.18
N VAL A 587 11.35 -1.53 -0.04
CA VAL A 587 11.47 -2.62 -1.02
C VAL A 587 12.30 -3.77 -0.46
N TYR A 588 13.33 -3.45 0.33
CA TYR A 588 14.13 -4.48 0.97
C TYR A 588 13.38 -5.17 2.13
N VAL A 589 12.79 -4.41 3.06
CA VAL A 589 12.04 -4.96 4.20
C VAL A 589 10.85 -5.81 3.73
N SER A 590 10.23 -5.44 2.62
CA SER A 590 9.17 -6.20 1.98
C SER A 590 9.65 -7.42 1.19
N GLY A 591 10.95 -7.68 1.03
CA GLY A 591 11.43 -8.88 0.33
C GLY A 591 11.31 -8.87 -1.20
N CYS A 592 10.90 -7.74 -1.79
CA CYS A 592 10.77 -7.54 -3.24
C CYS A 592 12.11 -7.15 -3.90
N SER A 593 13.22 -7.31 -3.20
CA SER A 593 14.59 -7.00 -3.64
C SER A 593 15.12 -7.96 -4.73
N ASN A 594 14.34 -8.98 -5.07
CA ASN A 594 14.71 -10.06 -5.96
C ASN A 594 14.11 -9.93 -7.35
N ALA A 595 13.57 -8.75 -7.70
CA ALA A 595 12.93 -8.48 -8.98
C ALA A 595 13.87 -8.74 -10.15
N ARG A 596 14.12 -10.00 -10.50
CA ARG A 596 14.30 -10.42 -11.88
C ARG A 596 12.99 -10.06 -12.56
N MET A 597 13.08 -8.91 -13.17
CA MET A 597 12.56 -8.58 -14.47
C MET A 597 13.08 -9.60 -15.48
#